data_AF-X1QJZ3-F1
#
_entry.id   AF-X1QJZ3-F1
#
_cell.length_a   1.000
_cell.length_b   1.000
_cell.length_c   1.000
_cell.angle_alpha   90.00
_cell.angle_beta   90.00
_cell.angle_gamma   90.00
#
_symmetry.space_group_name_H-M   'P 1'
#
loop_
_entity.id
_entity.type
_entity.pdbx_description
1 polymer ?
#
loop_
_entity_poly.entity_id
_entity_poly.type
_entity_poly.pdbx_seq_one_letter_code
_entity_poly.pdbx_strand_id
1 'polypeptide(L)'
;VLVNCSEGDPGAYVNRALMEGNPHSVLEGFIIGAYAIGAHRGFIYVRQEYPLACENMIWAIKQAEERGLLGENILGSGFDFEVKVHRGAGMFVGG
;
A
#
# COMPACT_ATOMS: atom_id res chain seq x y z
N VAL A 1 0.38 -10.75 0.88
CA VAL A 1 0.73 -9.89 2.04
C VAL A 1 -0.39 -8.86 2.26
N LEU A 2 -0.62 -8.40 3.48
CA LEU A 2 -1.58 -7.34 3.81
C LEU A 2 -0.84 -6.22 4.55
N VAL A 3 -1.03 -4.97 4.14
CA VAL A 3 -0.66 -3.79 4.96
C VAL A 3 -1.91 -3.22 5.58
N ASN A 4 -1.92 -3.14 6.91
CA ASN A 4 -2.95 -2.43 7.63
C ASN A 4 -2.55 -0.95 7.76
N CYS A 5 -3.24 -0.07 7.03
CA CYS A 5 -3.14 1.38 7.16
C CYS A 5 -4.39 1.99 7.85
N SER A 6 -5.15 1.17 8.57
CA SER A 6 -6.26 1.59 9.44
C SER A 6 -5.69 2.02 10.78
N GLU A 7 -5.62 3.33 10.99
CA GLU A 7 -5.22 3.93 12.27
C GLU A 7 -6.49 4.43 12.96
N GLY A 8 -6.97 3.69 13.96
CA GLY A 8 -8.22 3.95 14.67
C GLY A 8 -8.07 4.56 16.05
N ASP A 9 -6.85 4.55 16.58
CA ASP A 9 -6.58 5.05 17.93
C ASP A 9 -6.69 6.57 17.97
N PRO A 10 -7.43 7.14 18.96
CA PRO A 10 -7.53 8.59 19.11
C PRO A 10 -6.14 9.23 19.25
N GLY A 11 -5.81 10.15 18.33
CA GLY A 11 -4.54 10.87 18.32
C GLY A 11 -3.41 10.22 17.51
N ALA A 12 -3.64 9.04 16.91
CA ALA A 12 -2.69 8.41 16.01
C ALA A 12 -2.90 8.91 14.56
N TYR A 13 -1.83 9.38 13.92
CA TYR A 13 -1.82 9.95 12.56
C TYR A 13 -0.57 9.59 11.75
N VAL A 14 0.26 8.67 12.26
CA VAL A 14 1.57 8.37 11.67
C VAL A 14 1.40 7.65 10.34
N ASN A 15 0.46 6.70 10.26
CA ASN A 15 0.16 5.99 9.02
C ASN A 15 -0.44 6.96 7.99
N ARG A 16 -1.33 7.85 8.43
CA ARG A 16 -1.88 8.90 7.57
C ARG A 16 -0.78 9.82 7.02
N ALA A 17 0.10 10.33 7.89
CA ALA A 17 1.16 11.25 7.49
C ALA A 17 2.13 10.62 6.48
N LEU A 18 2.46 9.33 6.66
CA LEU A 18 3.32 8.61 5.72
C LEU A 18 2.64 8.38 4.37
N MET A 19 1.35 7.99 4.37
CA MET A 19 0.59 7.71 3.14
C MET A 19 0.24 8.99 2.36
N GLU A 20 -0.01 10.10 3.07
CA GLU A 20 -0.27 11.40 2.44
C GLU A 20 1.02 12.08 1.98
N GLY A 21 2.11 11.98 2.75
CA GLY A 21 3.36 12.69 2.47
C GLY A 21 4.34 11.92 1.57
N ASN A 22 4.46 10.60 1.74
CA ASN A 22 5.40 9.76 1.00
C ASN A 22 4.85 8.33 0.79
N PRO A 23 3.83 8.16 -0.06
CA PRO A 23 3.22 6.86 -0.36
C PRO A 23 4.20 5.84 -0.96
N HIS A 24 5.23 6.32 -1.66
CA HIS A 24 6.25 5.46 -2.30
C HIS A 24 7.07 4.68 -1.28
N SER A 25 7.41 5.26 -0.13
CA SER A 25 8.13 4.54 0.92
C SER A 25 7.30 3.40 1.53
N VAL A 26 5.97 3.55 1.60
CA VAL A 26 5.08 2.46 2.03
C VAL A 26 5.07 1.35 0.99
N LEU A 27 4.93 1.71 -0.29
CA LEU A 27 4.88 0.76 -1.40
C LEU A 27 6.20 -0.02 -1.55
N GLU A 28 7.34 0.64 -1.42
CA GLU A 28 8.67 0.02 -1.46
C GLU A 28 8.83 -1.02 -0.35
N GLY A 29 8.53 -0.65 0.90
CA GLY A 29 8.58 -1.58 2.03
C GLY A 29 7.65 -2.78 1.81
N PHE A 30 6.51 -2.55 1.16
CA PHE A 30 5.56 -3.61 0.86
C PHE A 30 6.08 -4.59 -0.20
N ILE A 31 6.70 -4.08 -1.28
CA ILE A 31 7.34 -4.90 -2.32
C ILE A 31 8.48 -5.72 -1.72
N ILE A 32 9.35 -5.11 -0.91
CA ILE A 32 10.47 -5.80 -0.25
C ILE A 32 9.95 -6.92 0.66
N GLY A 33 8.94 -6.65 1.47
CA GLY A 33 8.32 -7.65 2.34
C GLY A 33 7.68 -8.80 1.56
N ALA A 34 7.03 -8.50 0.44
CA ALA A 34 6.45 -9.51 -0.45
C ALA A 34 7.51 -10.38 -1.11
N TYR A 35 8.59 -9.77 -1.59
CA TYR A 35 9.73 -10.48 -2.16
C TYR A 35 10.38 -11.42 -1.14
N ALA A 36 10.61 -10.93 0.09
CA ALA A 36 11.25 -11.70 1.15
C ALA A 36 10.46 -12.97 1.52
N ILE A 37 9.13 -12.98 1.36
CA ILE A 37 8.28 -14.13 1.70
C ILE A 37 7.75 -14.89 0.46
N GLY A 38 8.14 -14.49 -0.75
CA GLY A 38 7.68 -15.11 -2.00
C GLY A 38 6.18 -14.88 -2.30
N ALA A 39 5.61 -13.76 -1.85
CA ALA A 39 4.21 -13.44 -2.10
C ALA A 39 4.02 -12.62 -3.37
N HIS A 40 3.13 -13.06 -4.26
CA HIS A 40 2.87 -12.39 -5.55
C HIS A 40 1.66 -11.44 -5.54
N ARG A 41 0.95 -11.35 -4.41
CA ARG A 41 -0.22 -10.47 -4.25
C ARG A 41 -0.23 -9.74 -2.92
N GLY A 42 -0.56 -8.46 -2.98
CA GLY A 42 -0.60 -7.54 -1.87
C GLY A 42 -1.94 -6.81 -1.78
N PHE A 43 -2.44 -6.61 -0.57
CA PHE A 43 -3.57 -5.73 -0.30
C PHE A 43 -3.16 -4.62 0.66
N ILE A 44 -3.54 -3.38 0.35
CA ILE A 44 -3.36 -2.23 1.22
C ILE A 44 -4.73 -1.82 1.72
N TYR A 45 -4.99 -2.02 3.01
CA TYR A 45 -6.25 -1.65 3.63
C TYR A 45 -6.15 -0.23 4.17
N VAL A 46 -6.94 0.69 3.60
CA VAL A 46 -6.98 2.09 4.01
C VAL A 46 -8.37 2.42 4.55
N ARG A 47 -8.41 3.18 5.64
CA ARG A 47 -9.64 3.70 6.23
C ARG A 47 -10.38 4.64 5.28
N GLN A 48 -11.72 4.67 5.36
CA GLN A 48 -12.56 5.52 4.52
C GLN A 48 -12.32 7.01 4.80
N GLU A 49 -11.94 7.32 6.03
CA GLU A 49 -11.74 8.67 6.55
C GLU A 49 -10.49 9.36 5.98
N TYR A 50 -9.62 8.64 5.25
CA TYR A 50 -8.39 9.16 4.64
C TYR A 50 -8.46 9.13 3.10
N PRO A 51 -9.29 9.98 2.47
CA PRO A 51 -9.46 9.99 1.01
C PRO A 51 -8.16 10.36 0.28
N LEU A 52 -7.41 11.33 0.81
CA LEU A 52 -6.13 11.77 0.22
C LEU A 52 -5.06 10.67 0.26
N ALA A 53 -4.96 9.94 1.38
CA ALA A 53 -4.07 8.79 1.48
C ALA A 53 -4.40 7.71 0.43
N CYS A 54 -5.69 7.44 0.22
CA CYS A 54 -6.12 6.50 -0.83
C CYS A 54 -5.72 6.97 -2.22
N GLU A 55 -5.97 8.25 -2.54
CA GLU A 55 -5.63 8.84 -3.84
C GLU A 55 -4.12 8.80 -4.09
N ASN A 56 -3.34 9.22 -3.10
CA ASN A 56 -1.88 9.23 -3.19
C ASN A 56 -1.30 7.82 -3.36
N MET A 57 -1.85 6.81 -2.68
CA MET A 57 -1.45 5.42 -2.89
C MET A 57 -1.82 4.88 -4.26
N ILE A 58 -3.01 5.17 -4.77
CA ILE A 58 -3.40 4.76 -6.14
C ILE A 58 -2.46 5.40 -7.16
N TRP A 59 -2.12 6.67 -6.98
CA TRP A 59 -1.14 7.36 -7.81
C TRP A 59 0.26 6.75 -7.71
N ALA A 60 0.73 6.43 -6.51
CA ALA A 60 2.04 5.81 -6.30
C ALA A 60 2.12 4.41 -6.93
N ILE A 61 1.08 3.59 -6.79
CA ILE A 61 0.96 2.28 -7.43
C ILE A 61 1.08 2.42 -8.94
N LYS A 62 0.28 3.31 -9.54
CA LYS A 62 0.30 3.54 -10.99
C LYS A 62 1.69 3.98 -11.47
N GLN A 63 2.33 4.90 -10.76
CA GLN A 63 3.68 5.36 -11.09
C GLN A 63 4.73 4.25 -10.97
N ALA A 64 4.58 3.36 -9.98
CA ALA A 64 5.47 2.22 -9.81
C ALA A 64 5.29 1.20 -10.95
N GLU A 65 4.05 0.92 -11.35
CA GLU A 65 3.73 0.07 -12.51
C GLU A 65 4.32 0.66 -13.80
N GLU A 66 4.10 1.94 -14.07
CA GLU A 66 4.63 2.65 -15.26
C GLU A 66 6.17 2.63 -15.32
N ARG A 67 6.85 2.54 -14.17
CA ARG A 67 8.31 2.49 -14.06
C ARG A 67 8.87 1.07 -13.99
N GLY A 68 8.03 0.04 -14.02
CA GLY A 68 8.46 -1.36 -13.88
C GLY A 68 9.00 -1.71 -12.48
N LEU A 69 8.59 -0.94 -11.47
CA LEU A 69 8.90 -1.16 -10.05
C LEU A 69 7.81 -1.99 -9.33
N LEU A 70 6.69 -2.21 -10.00
CA LEU A 70 5.56 -3.02 -9.53
C LEU A 70 4.90 -3.69 -10.74
N GLY A 71 4.21 -4.81 -10.53
CA GLY A 71 3.56 -5.58 -11.60
C GLY A 71 4.36 -6.82 -11.97
N GLU A 72 4.40 -7.15 -13.26
CA GLU A 72 5.08 -8.33 -13.78
C GLU A 72 6.58 -8.09 -13.97
N ASN A 73 7.37 -9.11 -13.65
CA ASN A 73 8.81 -9.19 -13.83
C ASN A 73 9.54 -7.92 -13.39
N ILE A 74 9.32 -7.51 -12.13
CA ILE A 74 9.81 -6.25 -11.56
C ILE A 74 11.31 -6.15 -11.79
N LEU A 75 11.74 -5.11 -12.51
CA LEU A 75 13.14 -4.87 -12.89
C LEU A 75 13.86 -6.06 -13.57
N GLY A 76 13.13 -6.97 -14.22
CA GLY A 76 13.72 -8.16 -14.85
C GLY A 76 14.15 -9.25 -13.85
N SER A 77 13.66 -9.19 -12.61
CA SER A 77 14.06 -10.10 -11.53
C SER A 77 13.40 -11.49 -11.60
N GLY A 78 12.40 -11.69 -12.46
CA GLY A 78 11.54 -12.88 -12.47
C GLY A 78 10.51 -12.92 -11.34
N PHE A 79 10.37 -11.83 -10.57
CA PHE A 79 9.39 -11.70 -9.51
C PHE A 79 8.24 -10.78 -9.92
N ASP A 80 7.02 -11.29 -9.74
CA ASP A 80 5.78 -10.57 -10.00
C ASP A 80 5.13 -10.15 -8.67
N PHE A 81 4.61 -8.93 -8.59
CA PHE A 81 3.85 -8.49 -7.44
C PHE A 81 2.72 -7.53 -7.83
N GLU A 82 1.48 -7.96 -7.59
CA GLU A 82 0.26 -7.18 -7.83
C GLU A 82 -0.24 -6.58 -6.50
N VAL A 83 -0.56 -5.29 -6.49
CA VAL A 83 -1.08 -4.60 -5.30
C VAL A 83 -2.46 -4.03 -5.55
N LYS A 84 -3.38 -4.23 -4.61
CA LYS A 84 -4.72 -3.63 -4.62
C LYS A 84 -4.98 -2.81 -3.37
N VAL A 85 -5.52 -1.61 -3.54
CA VAL A 85 -6.01 -0.78 -2.43
C VAL A 85 -7.45 -1.17 -2.11
N HIS A 86 -7.70 -1.58 -0.88
CA HIS A 86 -9.05 -1.83 -0.37
C HIS A 86 -9.44 -0.71 0.60
N ARG A 87 -10.56 -0.03 0.32
CA ARG A 87 -11.11 1.00 1.20
C ARG A 87 -12.05 0.33 2.21
N GLY A 88 -11.78 0.51 3.49
CA GLY A 88 -12.67 0.07 4.57
C GLY A 88 -14.00 0.81 4.55
N ALA A 89 -15.04 0.23 5.16
CA ALA A 89 -16.39 0.82 5.26
C ALA A 89 -16.61 1.66 6.55
N GLY A 90 -15.56 2.29 7.08
CA GLY A 90 -15.65 3.15 8.27
C GLY A 90 -15.91 2.44 9.61
N MET A 91 -15.65 1.13 9.71
CA MET A 91 -15.78 0.38 10.97
C MET A 91 -14.49 0.39 11.79
N PHE A 92 -14.62 0.77 13.07
CA PHE A 92 -13.57 0.78 14.08
C PHE A 92 -12.89 -0.59 14.31
N VAL A 93 -13.57 -1.70 13.99
CA VAL A 93 -13.15 -3.09 14.28
C VAL A 93 -12.38 -3.77 13.13
N GLY A 94 -12.07 -3.04 12.04
CA GLY A 94 -11.44 -3.60 10.84
C GLY A 94 -9.91 -3.49 10.76
N GLY A 95 -9.22 -3.23 11.87
CA GLY A 95 -7.76 -3.19 11.93
C GLY A 95 -7.16 -4.57 12.16
#